data_AF-A0A1W5VNR8-F1
#
_entry.id   AF-A0A1W5VNR8-F1
#
_cell.length_a   1.000
_cell.length_b   1.000
_cell.length_c   1.000
_cell.angle_alpha   90.00
_cell.angle_beta   90.00
_cell.angle_gamma   90.00
#
_symmetry.space_group_name_H-M   'P 1'
#
loop_
_entity.id
_entity.type
_entity.pdbx_description
1 polymer ?
#
loop_
_entity_poly.entity_id
_entity_poly.type
_entity_poly.pdbx_seq_one_letter_code
_entity_poly.pdbx_strand_id
1 'polypeptide(L)'
;IEITESSLAAATTGYDAVDDLLHYHERGNGIQINGKDSFSNEQAGLFITRENQTWNGYKVFGQPVKLTFSFPDYKFSSTNVAGDTGLSKFSAEQQQQAKLSLQSWADVANITFTEVAAGQKANITFGNYSQDRPGHYDYGTQAYAFLPNTIWQGQDLGGQTWYNVNQSNVKHPATEDYGRQTFTHEIGHALGLSHPGDYNAGEGNPTYNDVTYAEDTRQFSLMSYWSETNTGGDNGGHYAAAPLLDDIAAIQHLYGANLSTRTGDTVYGFNSNTGRDFLSTTSNSQKVIFAAWDAGGNDTFDFSGYTANQRINLNEKSFSDVGGLKGNVSIAAGVTIENAIGGSGNDVIVGNAANNVLKGGAGNDVLFGGGGADELWGGAGKDIFVFSAASDSAPGASDWIRDFQKGIDKIDLSFFNKEAQSSDFIHFVDHFSGTAGEALLSYNASSNVTDLSVNIGGHQAPDFLVKIV
;
A
#
# COMPACT_ATOMS: atom_id res chain seq x y z
N ILE A 1 6.72 37.52 -17.59
CA ILE A 1 5.82 36.46 -17.13
C ILE A 1 5.53 35.63 -18.37
N GLU A 2 6.31 34.59 -18.56
CA GLU A 2 6.16 33.61 -19.64
C GLU A 2 5.74 32.31 -18.96
N ILE A 3 4.70 31.69 -19.50
CA ILE A 3 4.10 30.44 -19.04
C ILE A 3 4.33 29.42 -20.16
N THR A 4 4.98 28.30 -19.86
CA THR A 4 4.73 26.99 -20.50
C THR A 4 5.27 25.83 -19.65
N GLU A 5 4.36 24.89 -19.33
CA GLU A 5 4.45 23.41 -19.12
C GLU A 5 5.55 22.81 -18.19
N SER A 6 5.37 21.77 -17.35
CA SER A 6 4.27 20.91 -16.87
C SER A 6 4.85 20.07 -15.68
N SER A 7 4.00 19.50 -14.81
CA SER A 7 4.29 18.71 -13.59
C SER A 7 4.79 19.54 -12.38
N LEU A 8 4.15 19.37 -11.20
CA LEU A 8 4.10 20.28 -10.02
C LEU A 8 3.28 21.59 -10.13
N ALA A 9 2.78 21.96 -11.30
CA ALA A 9 2.23 23.31 -11.55
C ALA A 9 0.78 23.60 -11.07
N ALA A 10 0.12 22.72 -10.30
CA ALA A 10 -1.25 22.97 -9.81
C ALA A 10 -1.31 23.47 -8.36
N ALA A 11 -0.36 23.09 -7.51
CA ALA A 11 -0.30 23.54 -6.12
C ALA A 11 0.30 24.95 -6.07
N THR A 12 -0.45 25.91 -5.53
CA THR A 12 0.04 27.29 -5.37
C THR A 12 0.97 27.45 -4.17
N THR A 13 0.93 26.51 -3.22
CA THR A 13 1.68 26.50 -1.95
C THR A 13 2.13 25.09 -1.56
N GLY A 14 2.96 24.95 -0.53
CA GLY A 14 3.27 23.63 0.04
C GLY A 14 2.03 23.00 0.66
N TYR A 15 1.19 23.81 1.31
CA TYR A 15 -0.08 23.35 1.85
C TYR A 15 -1.00 22.72 0.79
N ASP A 16 -1.14 23.32 -0.39
CA ASP A 16 -2.03 22.74 -1.43
C ASP A 16 -1.54 21.36 -1.89
N ALA A 17 -0.22 21.13 -1.95
CA ALA A 17 0.35 19.83 -2.29
C ALA A 17 0.10 18.76 -1.21
N VAL A 18 0.10 19.17 0.06
CA VAL A 18 -0.23 18.33 1.21
C VAL A 18 -1.71 17.98 1.21
N ASP A 19 -2.58 18.98 1.03
CA ASP A 19 -4.04 18.83 0.98
C ASP A 19 -4.45 17.86 -0.15
N ASP A 20 -3.87 18.03 -1.35
CA ASP A 20 -4.08 17.12 -2.49
C ASP A 20 -3.66 15.68 -2.19
N LEU A 21 -2.58 15.46 -1.42
CA LEU A 21 -2.11 14.11 -1.07
C LEU A 21 -2.93 13.48 0.07
N LEU A 22 -3.40 14.27 1.04
CA LEU A 22 -4.27 13.80 2.13
C LEU A 22 -5.64 13.33 1.62
N HIS A 23 -6.15 13.95 0.54
CA HIS A 23 -7.40 13.57 -0.11
C HIS A 23 -7.19 12.65 -1.33
N TYR A 24 -6.00 12.07 -1.49
CA TYR A 24 -5.70 11.16 -2.60
C TYR A 24 -6.39 9.81 -2.41
N HIS A 25 -7.20 9.40 -3.40
CA HIS A 25 -8.02 8.18 -3.36
C HIS A 25 -8.99 8.13 -2.16
N GLU A 26 -9.63 9.26 -1.83
CA GLU A 26 -10.80 9.25 -0.96
C GLU A 26 -11.81 8.17 -1.39
N ARG A 27 -12.34 7.42 -0.43
CA ARG A 27 -13.24 6.29 -0.69
C ARG A 27 -14.26 6.06 0.42
N GLY A 28 -15.36 5.38 0.08
CA GLY A 28 -16.47 5.08 0.98
C GLY A 28 -17.38 6.28 1.21
N ASN A 29 -18.02 6.34 2.38
CA ASN A 29 -18.91 7.46 2.79
C ASN A 29 -20.03 7.82 1.78
N GLY A 30 -20.41 6.88 0.90
CA GLY A 30 -21.46 7.08 -0.09
C GLY A 30 -21.06 7.94 -1.30
N ILE A 31 -19.78 8.23 -1.49
CA ILE A 31 -19.31 8.96 -2.68
C ILE A 31 -19.39 8.07 -3.93
N GLN A 32 -19.30 8.69 -5.09
CA GLN A 32 -19.29 8.01 -6.39
C GLN A 32 -17.97 8.29 -7.10
N ILE A 33 -17.33 7.25 -7.61
CA ILE A 33 -16.09 7.34 -8.39
C ILE A 33 -16.33 6.60 -9.71
N ASN A 34 -16.00 7.23 -10.83
CA ASN A 34 -16.23 6.65 -12.17
C ASN A 34 -17.69 6.20 -12.43
N GLY A 35 -18.66 6.86 -11.79
CA GLY A 35 -20.08 6.49 -11.88
C GLY A 35 -20.43 5.15 -11.23
N LYS A 36 -19.63 4.70 -10.26
CA LYS A 36 -19.85 3.52 -9.43
C LYS A 36 -19.85 3.93 -7.95
N ASP A 37 -20.51 3.12 -7.12
CA ASP A 37 -20.41 3.23 -5.67
C ASP A 37 -18.96 3.08 -5.25
N SER A 38 -18.48 3.98 -4.38
CA SER A 38 -17.17 3.85 -3.75
C SER A 38 -17.32 3.09 -2.43
N PHE A 39 -16.53 2.03 -2.26
CA PHE A 39 -16.50 1.23 -1.05
C PHE A 39 -15.32 1.65 -0.17
N SER A 40 -15.54 1.72 1.15
CA SER A 40 -14.43 1.76 2.11
C SER A 40 -13.62 0.47 2.05
N ASN A 41 -12.40 0.48 2.61
CA ASN A 41 -11.56 -0.71 2.71
C ASN A 41 -12.27 -1.87 3.45
N GLU A 42 -13.04 -1.58 4.50
CA GLU A 42 -13.85 -2.59 5.21
C GLU A 42 -14.99 -3.14 4.32
N GLN A 43 -15.72 -2.27 3.61
CA GLN A 43 -16.80 -2.69 2.72
C GLN A 43 -16.28 -3.59 1.58
N ALA A 44 -15.15 -3.23 0.99
CA ALA A 44 -14.48 -4.02 -0.04
C ALA A 44 -14.00 -5.36 0.52
N GLY A 45 -13.34 -5.36 1.69
CA GLY A 45 -12.90 -6.59 2.37
C GLY A 45 -14.06 -7.57 2.61
N LEU A 46 -15.20 -7.07 3.10
CA LEU A 46 -16.42 -7.87 3.29
C LEU A 46 -16.97 -8.40 1.97
N PHE A 47 -17.00 -7.57 0.92
CA PHE A 47 -17.54 -7.96 -0.39
C PHE A 47 -16.69 -9.00 -1.11
N ILE A 48 -15.36 -8.91 -1.01
CA ILE A 48 -14.42 -9.93 -1.49
C ILE A 48 -14.69 -11.28 -0.79
N THR A 49 -15.10 -11.25 0.49
CA THR A 49 -15.44 -12.45 1.27
C THR A 49 -16.93 -12.84 1.24
N ARG A 50 -17.71 -12.33 0.27
CA ARG A 50 -19.18 -12.51 0.23
C ARG A 50 -19.66 -13.95 0.22
N GLU A 51 -18.82 -14.91 -0.20
CA GLU A 51 -19.14 -16.34 -0.16
C GLU A 51 -19.17 -16.89 1.27
N ASN A 52 -18.58 -16.19 2.24
CA ASN A 52 -18.48 -16.57 3.65
C ASN A 52 -17.85 -17.96 3.86
N GLN A 53 -17.02 -18.42 2.93
CA GLN A 53 -16.35 -19.73 2.99
C GLN A 53 -14.96 -19.58 3.61
N THR A 54 -14.66 -20.40 4.61
CA THR A 54 -13.32 -20.50 5.20
C THR A 54 -12.97 -21.95 5.46
N TRP A 55 -11.69 -22.22 5.69
CA TRP A 55 -11.22 -23.53 6.17
C TRP A 55 -11.67 -23.85 7.60
N ASN A 56 -12.14 -22.87 8.37
CA ASN A 56 -12.72 -23.06 9.69
C ASN A 56 -14.24 -23.32 9.63
N GLY A 57 -14.84 -23.25 8.44
CA GLY A 57 -16.26 -23.48 8.18
C GLY A 57 -16.99 -22.25 7.65
N TYR A 58 -18.21 -22.47 7.14
CA TYR A 58 -19.07 -21.42 6.64
C TYR A 58 -19.43 -20.41 7.74
N LYS A 59 -19.22 -19.11 7.46
CA LYS A 59 -19.43 -17.98 8.40
C LYS A 59 -18.63 -18.07 9.70
N VAL A 60 -17.44 -18.67 9.66
CA VAL A 60 -16.50 -18.68 10.79
C VAL A 60 -15.38 -17.69 10.51
N PHE A 61 -15.36 -16.57 11.22
CA PHE A 61 -14.47 -15.42 10.96
C PHE A 61 -13.50 -15.15 12.11
N GLY A 62 -12.38 -14.50 11.79
CA GLY A 62 -11.35 -14.07 12.74
C GLY A 62 -10.60 -15.20 13.44
N GLN A 63 -10.73 -16.46 12.99
CA GLN A 63 -10.11 -17.61 13.65
C GLN A 63 -8.82 -18.04 12.93
N PRO A 64 -7.72 -18.31 13.67
CA PRO A 64 -6.49 -18.78 13.06
C PRO A 64 -6.69 -20.15 12.39
N VAL A 65 -5.83 -20.49 11.43
CA VAL A 65 -5.89 -21.79 10.74
C VAL A 65 -4.50 -22.36 10.43
N LYS A 66 -4.38 -23.68 10.47
CA LYS A 66 -3.18 -24.42 10.05
C LYS A 66 -3.52 -25.27 8.84
N LEU A 67 -2.86 -25.01 7.72
CA LEU A 67 -3.12 -25.63 6.44
C LEU A 67 -1.89 -26.37 5.94
N THR A 68 -2.13 -27.54 5.36
CA THR A 68 -1.11 -28.28 4.62
C THR A 68 -1.15 -27.91 3.15
N PHE A 69 0.00 -27.84 2.50
CA PHE A 69 0.08 -27.67 1.05
C PHE A 69 1.03 -28.69 0.41
N SER A 70 0.83 -28.99 -0.87
CA SER A 70 1.73 -29.89 -1.60
C SER A 70 1.80 -29.56 -3.10
N PHE A 71 2.80 -30.13 -3.76
CA PHE A 71 2.96 -30.11 -5.21
C PHE A 71 2.84 -31.54 -5.76
N PRO A 72 1.61 -32.03 -6.01
CA PRO A 72 1.40 -33.42 -6.40
C PRO A 72 2.07 -33.76 -7.74
N ASP A 73 2.49 -35.03 -7.88
CA ASP A 73 3.05 -35.55 -9.12
C ASP A 73 1.92 -35.99 -10.07
N TYR A 74 1.27 -35.00 -10.69
CA TYR A 74 0.14 -35.26 -11.59
C TYR A 74 0.60 -35.96 -12.88
N LYS A 75 -0.14 -37.02 -13.25
CA LYS A 75 0.10 -37.75 -14.49
C LYS A 75 -0.45 -36.97 -15.69
N PHE A 76 0.37 -36.80 -16.71
CA PHE A 76 0.05 -36.06 -17.94
C PHE A 76 -1.30 -36.44 -18.59
N SER A 77 -1.58 -37.73 -18.71
CA SER A 77 -2.80 -38.21 -19.36
C SER A 77 -4.03 -38.22 -18.45
N SER A 78 -3.91 -37.76 -17.20
CA SER A 78 -5.05 -37.63 -16.29
C SER A 78 -5.87 -36.39 -16.64
N THR A 79 -7.12 -36.39 -16.20
CA THR A 79 -8.03 -35.25 -16.33
C THR A 79 -8.36 -34.76 -14.93
N ASN A 80 -8.27 -33.45 -14.71
CA ASN A 80 -8.66 -32.85 -13.44
C ASN A 80 -10.19 -32.66 -13.36
N VAL A 81 -10.68 -32.07 -12.27
CA VAL A 81 -12.12 -31.94 -12.05
C VAL A 81 -12.80 -30.92 -12.99
N ALA A 82 -12.05 -29.95 -13.51
CA ALA A 82 -12.56 -28.97 -14.48
C ALA A 82 -12.61 -29.51 -15.92
N GLY A 83 -12.01 -30.70 -16.17
CA GLY A 83 -11.97 -31.32 -17.49
C GLY A 83 -10.64 -31.12 -18.22
N ASP A 84 -9.72 -30.32 -17.69
CA ASP A 84 -8.40 -30.11 -18.29
C ASP A 84 -7.50 -31.33 -18.13
N THR A 85 -6.57 -31.49 -19.07
CA THR A 85 -5.59 -32.57 -19.12
C THR A 85 -4.20 -32.02 -19.51
N GLY A 86 -3.26 -32.90 -19.84
CA GLY A 86 -1.85 -32.50 -19.99
C GLY A 86 -1.25 -32.07 -18.66
N LEU A 87 -1.64 -32.76 -17.57
CA LEU A 87 -1.30 -32.32 -16.22
C LEU A 87 0.19 -32.48 -15.94
N SER A 88 0.76 -31.60 -15.14
CA SER A 88 2.14 -31.77 -14.70
C SER A 88 2.38 -31.19 -13.31
N LYS A 89 3.41 -31.73 -12.66
CA LYS A 89 3.94 -31.18 -11.42
C LYS A 89 4.52 -29.79 -11.66
N PHE A 90 4.40 -28.91 -10.66
CA PHE A 90 5.12 -27.65 -10.62
C PHE A 90 6.64 -27.83 -10.75
N SER A 91 7.28 -26.96 -11.52
CA SER A 91 8.75 -26.86 -11.61
C SER A 91 9.36 -26.37 -10.28
N ALA A 92 10.67 -26.47 -10.13
CA ALA A 92 11.36 -25.93 -8.94
C ALA A 92 11.16 -24.41 -8.79
N GLU A 93 11.17 -23.67 -9.90
CA GLU A 93 10.90 -22.23 -9.94
C GLU A 93 9.48 -21.92 -9.46
N GLN A 94 8.48 -22.64 -10.00
CA GLN A 94 7.09 -22.45 -9.61
C GLN A 94 6.88 -22.81 -8.12
N GLN A 95 7.49 -23.89 -7.63
CA GLN A 95 7.44 -24.26 -6.20
C GLN A 95 8.02 -23.18 -5.30
N GLN A 96 9.14 -22.57 -5.71
CA GLN A 96 9.75 -21.47 -4.96
C GLN A 96 8.83 -20.25 -4.91
N GLN A 97 8.28 -19.82 -6.05
CA GLN A 97 7.40 -18.65 -6.11
C GLN A 97 6.06 -18.88 -5.40
N ALA A 98 5.48 -20.08 -5.49
CA ALA A 98 4.27 -20.44 -4.75
C ALA A 98 4.49 -20.38 -3.23
N LYS A 99 5.66 -20.78 -2.73
CA LYS A 99 6.01 -20.65 -1.31
C LYS A 99 6.10 -19.19 -0.86
N LEU A 100 6.62 -18.30 -1.70
CA LEU A 100 6.67 -16.87 -1.41
C LEU A 100 5.26 -16.24 -1.42
N SER A 101 4.37 -16.67 -2.32
CA SER A 101 2.95 -16.26 -2.29
C SER A 101 2.19 -16.80 -1.06
N LEU A 102 2.45 -18.04 -0.64
CA LEU A 102 1.91 -18.55 0.63
C LEU A 102 2.43 -17.74 1.82
N GLN A 103 3.72 -17.39 1.81
CA GLN A 103 4.33 -16.57 2.86
C GLN A 103 3.71 -15.18 2.93
N SER A 104 3.42 -14.52 1.80
CA SER A 104 2.80 -13.18 1.83
C SER A 104 1.38 -13.17 2.41
N TRP A 105 0.60 -14.24 2.20
CA TRP A 105 -0.70 -14.41 2.89
C TRP A 105 -0.53 -14.68 4.40
N ALA A 106 0.43 -15.53 4.78
CA ALA A 106 0.72 -15.85 6.18
C ALA A 106 1.31 -14.66 6.97
N ASP A 107 1.97 -13.72 6.29
CA ASP A 107 2.46 -12.50 6.88
C ASP A 107 1.32 -11.63 7.43
N VAL A 108 0.17 -11.60 6.76
CA VAL A 108 -0.90 -10.62 7.05
C VAL A 108 -2.05 -11.19 7.88
N ALA A 109 -2.22 -12.51 7.91
CA ALA A 109 -3.29 -13.18 8.66
C ALA A 109 -2.78 -14.40 9.45
N ASN A 110 -3.53 -14.87 10.46
CA ASN A 110 -3.13 -15.98 11.33
C ASN A 110 -3.25 -17.35 10.63
N ILE A 111 -2.49 -17.54 9.56
CA ILE A 111 -2.45 -18.73 8.72
C ILE A 111 -1.06 -19.35 8.82
N THR A 112 -0.99 -20.63 9.15
CA THR A 112 0.26 -21.39 9.10
C THR A 112 0.21 -22.39 7.94
N PHE A 113 1.17 -22.29 7.02
CA PHE A 113 1.33 -23.25 5.94
C PHE A 113 2.42 -24.28 6.25
N THR A 114 2.14 -25.56 6.00
CA THR A 114 3.12 -26.66 6.16
C THR A 114 3.14 -27.51 4.91
N GLU A 115 4.31 -27.64 4.28
CA GLU A 115 4.48 -28.50 3.11
C GLU A 115 4.37 -29.98 3.53
N VAL A 116 3.61 -30.77 2.78
CA VAL A 116 3.55 -32.23 2.90
C VAL A 116 4.01 -32.89 1.61
N ALA A 117 4.40 -34.16 1.69
CA ALA A 117 4.91 -34.89 0.53
C ALA A 117 3.85 -35.03 -0.58
N ALA A 118 4.28 -35.07 -1.84
CA ALA A 118 3.42 -35.04 -3.03
C ALA A 118 2.28 -36.08 -3.09
N GLY A 119 2.41 -37.22 -2.40
CA GLY A 119 1.39 -38.27 -2.33
C GLY A 119 0.49 -38.20 -1.09
N GLN A 120 0.72 -37.26 -0.18
CA GLN A 120 -0.09 -37.07 1.02
C GLN A 120 -1.24 -36.10 0.73
N LYS A 121 -2.37 -36.29 1.42
CA LYS A 121 -3.50 -35.35 1.33
C LYS A 121 -3.06 -34.00 1.87
N ALA A 122 -3.28 -32.94 1.09
CA ALA A 122 -3.04 -31.56 1.48
C ALA A 122 -4.35 -30.76 1.41
N ASN A 123 -4.43 -29.64 2.14
CA ASN A 123 -5.53 -28.68 2.00
C ASN A 123 -5.41 -27.92 0.68
N ILE A 124 -4.22 -27.39 0.39
CA ILE A 124 -3.95 -26.62 -0.83
C ILE A 124 -3.02 -27.43 -1.74
N THR A 125 -3.37 -27.55 -3.02
CA THR A 125 -2.54 -28.26 -4.01
C THR A 125 -2.32 -27.41 -5.24
N PHE A 126 -1.11 -27.47 -5.79
CA PHE A 126 -0.70 -26.75 -6.98
C PHE A 126 -0.44 -27.72 -8.13
N GLY A 127 -1.14 -27.54 -9.25
CA GLY A 127 -0.98 -28.37 -10.45
C GLY A 127 -0.97 -27.53 -11.73
N ASN A 128 -0.14 -27.94 -12.69
CA ASN A 128 -0.22 -27.39 -14.03
C ASN A 128 -1.19 -28.20 -14.89
N TYR A 129 -1.85 -27.55 -15.84
CA TYR A 129 -2.50 -28.17 -17.00
C TYR A 129 -1.97 -27.54 -18.29
N SER A 130 -2.21 -28.20 -19.43
CA SER A 130 -1.76 -27.68 -20.73
C SER A 130 -2.71 -27.99 -21.88
N GLN A 131 -3.82 -28.68 -21.63
CA GLN A 131 -4.76 -29.15 -22.66
C GLN A 131 -6.19 -29.06 -22.14
N ASP A 132 -7.13 -28.59 -22.97
CA ASP A 132 -8.58 -28.56 -22.70
C ASP A 132 -9.25 -29.93 -22.98
N ARG A 133 -8.61 -30.74 -23.82
CA ARG A 133 -8.99 -32.13 -24.12
C ARG A 133 -7.77 -32.91 -24.61
N PRO A 134 -7.77 -34.26 -24.54
CA PRO A 134 -6.59 -35.05 -24.87
C PRO A 134 -6.01 -34.74 -26.26
N GLY A 135 -4.76 -34.28 -26.27
CA GLY A 135 -4.01 -33.95 -27.49
C GLY A 135 -4.24 -32.57 -28.08
N HIS A 136 -5.02 -31.69 -27.44
CA HIS A 136 -5.26 -30.32 -27.89
C HIS A 136 -4.72 -29.33 -26.86
N TYR A 137 -3.70 -28.54 -27.22
CA TYR A 137 -3.09 -27.58 -26.31
C TYR A 137 -3.95 -26.33 -26.16
N ASP A 138 -4.12 -25.89 -24.91
CA ASP A 138 -4.85 -24.67 -24.58
C ASP A 138 -3.87 -23.50 -24.37
N TYR A 139 -3.96 -22.47 -25.20
CA TYR A 139 -3.16 -21.25 -25.10
C TYR A 139 -3.99 -20.03 -24.68
N GLY A 140 -5.28 -20.21 -24.40
CA GLY A 140 -6.22 -19.11 -24.13
C GLY A 140 -6.44 -18.84 -22.65
N THR A 141 -6.40 -19.87 -21.80
CA THR A 141 -6.67 -19.72 -20.36
C THR A 141 -5.42 -19.42 -19.54
N GLN A 142 -5.61 -19.00 -18.28
CA GLN A 142 -4.53 -18.63 -17.35
C GLN A 142 -4.44 -19.58 -16.16
N ALA A 143 -5.42 -19.51 -15.24
CA ALA A 143 -5.45 -20.29 -14.01
C ALA A 143 -6.87 -20.28 -13.40
N TYR A 144 -7.10 -21.13 -12.41
CA TYR A 144 -8.30 -21.14 -11.57
C TYR A 144 -8.08 -21.93 -10.27
N ALA A 145 -8.97 -21.71 -9.31
CA ALA A 145 -8.96 -22.39 -8.03
C ALA A 145 -10.37 -22.60 -7.48
N PHE A 146 -10.47 -23.42 -6.44
CA PHE A 146 -11.73 -23.70 -5.75
C PHE A 146 -11.70 -23.17 -4.33
N LEU A 147 -12.74 -22.41 -3.96
CA LEU A 147 -12.93 -21.92 -2.60
C LEU A 147 -13.08 -23.08 -1.60
N PRO A 148 -12.74 -22.87 -0.31
CA PRO A 148 -13.01 -23.85 0.74
C PRO A 148 -14.47 -24.31 0.73
N ASN A 149 -14.71 -25.59 1.07
CA ASN A 149 -16.03 -26.21 1.15
C ASN A 149 -16.79 -26.28 -0.20
N THR A 150 -16.08 -26.28 -1.33
CA THR A 150 -16.67 -26.51 -2.65
C THR A 150 -16.94 -27.99 -2.86
N ILE A 151 -18.15 -28.44 -2.49
CA ILE A 151 -18.52 -29.86 -2.56
C ILE A 151 -18.98 -30.24 -3.97
N TRP A 152 -18.25 -31.14 -4.61
CA TRP A 152 -18.61 -31.75 -5.89
C TRP A 152 -18.52 -33.27 -5.81
N GLN A 153 -19.59 -33.96 -6.19
CA GLN A 153 -19.68 -35.43 -6.15
C GLN A 153 -19.29 -36.05 -4.78
N GLY A 154 -19.59 -35.34 -3.68
CA GLY A 154 -19.30 -35.79 -2.32
C GLY A 154 -17.83 -35.65 -1.89
N GLN A 155 -17.01 -34.93 -2.66
CA GLN A 155 -15.65 -34.54 -2.29
C GLN A 155 -15.56 -33.02 -2.20
N ASP A 156 -14.76 -32.52 -1.26
CA ASP A 156 -14.41 -31.10 -1.20
C ASP A 156 -13.26 -30.84 -2.19
N LEU A 157 -13.51 -29.97 -3.17
CA LEU A 157 -12.51 -29.52 -4.14
C LEU A 157 -11.68 -28.35 -3.61
N GLY A 158 -12.11 -27.74 -2.49
CA GLY A 158 -11.50 -26.55 -1.93
C GLY A 158 -9.99 -26.68 -1.77
N GLY A 159 -9.28 -25.63 -2.18
CA GLY A 159 -7.83 -25.55 -2.13
C GLY A 159 -7.08 -26.14 -3.32
N GLN A 160 -7.76 -26.77 -4.28
CA GLN A 160 -7.12 -27.09 -5.55
C GLN A 160 -6.90 -25.79 -6.35
N THR A 161 -5.67 -25.60 -6.83
CA THR A 161 -5.25 -24.49 -7.69
C THR A 161 -4.59 -25.05 -8.95
N TRP A 162 -4.97 -24.53 -10.11
CA TRP A 162 -4.61 -25.05 -11.42
C TRP A 162 -4.13 -23.93 -12.34
N TYR A 163 -3.05 -24.18 -13.07
CA TYR A 163 -2.37 -23.15 -13.85
C TYR A 163 -2.00 -23.65 -15.25
N ASN A 164 -2.24 -22.84 -16.27
CA ASN A 164 -1.93 -23.17 -17.65
C ASN A 164 -0.43 -22.94 -17.93
N VAL A 165 0.35 -24.02 -17.96
CA VAL A 165 1.82 -23.95 -18.14
C VAL A 165 2.26 -23.62 -19.57
N ASN A 166 1.32 -23.52 -20.52
CA ASN A 166 1.61 -22.99 -21.84
C ASN A 166 1.82 -21.46 -21.82
N GLN A 167 1.31 -20.78 -20.78
CA GLN A 167 1.59 -19.37 -20.55
C GLN A 167 3.01 -19.20 -20.01
N SER A 168 3.82 -18.33 -20.64
CA SER A 168 5.21 -18.11 -20.22
C SER A 168 5.28 -17.64 -18.76
N ASN A 169 4.37 -16.76 -18.36
CA ASN A 169 4.35 -16.19 -17.03
C ASN A 169 4.05 -17.24 -15.94
N VAL A 170 3.16 -18.19 -16.21
CA VAL A 170 2.89 -19.33 -15.30
C VAL A 170 4.12 -20.21 -15.17
N LYS A 171 4.85 -20.42 -16.28
CA LYS A 171 6.05 -21.26 -16.32
C LYS A 171 7.26 -20.60 -15.67
N HIS A 172 7.39 -19.29 -15.80
CA HIS A 172 8.53 -18.48 -15.36
C HIS A 172 8.15 -17.34 -14.38
N PRO A 173 7.47 -17.65 -13.26
CA PRO A 173 6.94 -16.65 -12.34
C PRO A 173 8.02 -15.88 -11.57
N ALA A 174 9.29 -16.29 -11.61
CA ALA A 174 10.37 -15.55 -10.96
C ALA A 174 10.86 -14.36 -11.79
N THR A 175 10.57 -14.33 -13.10
CA THR A 175 10.98 -13.27 -14.02
C THR A 175 9.81 -12.60 -14.75
N GLU A 176 8.62 -13.22 -14.72
CA GLU A 176 7.38 -12.67 -15.27
C GLU A 176 6.38 -12.51 -14.11
N ASP A 177 6.30 -11.30 -13.57
CA ASP A 177 5.58 -10.93 -12.34
C ASP A 177 4.07 -11.24 -12.36
N TYR A 178 3.42 -11.23 -13.53
CA TYR A 178 2.03 -11.68 -13.65
C TYR A 178 1.83 -13.15 -13.22
N GLY A 179 2.85 -13.99 -13.42
CA GLY A 179 2.83 -15.38 -12.94
C GLY A 179 2.83 -15.45 -11.41
N ARG A 180 3.66 -14.63 -10.76
CA ARG A 180 3.69 -14.53 -9.29
C ARG A 180 2.39 -13.94 -8.74
N GLN A 181 1.82 -12.92 -9.37
CA GLN A 181 0.50 -12.39 -9.01
C GLN A 181 -0.58 -13.46 -9.13
N THR A 182 -0.58 -14.23 -10.23
CA THR A 182 -1.54 -15.33 -10.45
C THR A 182 -1.45 -16.36 -9.32
N PHE A 183 -0.25 -16.71 -8.86
CA PHE A 183 -0.12 -17.64 -7.72
C PHE A 183 -0.76 -17.08 -6.45
N THR A 184 -0.49 -15.82 -6.13
CA THR A 184 -1.07 -15.15 -4.97
C THR A 184 -2.60 -15.06 -5.07
N HIS A 185 -3.12 -14.77 -6.26
CA HIS A 185 -4.55 -14.71 -6.58
C HIS A 185 -5.25 -16.06 -6.35
N GLU A 186 -4.75 -17.14 -6.97
CA GLU A 186 -5.36 -18.46 -6.83
C GLU A 186 -5.26 -19.01 -5.39
N ILE A 187 -4.21 -18.64 -4.65
CA ILE A 187 -4.14 -18.93 -3.22
C ILE A 187 -5.21 -18.15 -2.45
N GLY A 188 -5.50 -16.90 -2.81
CA GLY A 188 -6.61 -16.12 -2.25
C GLY A 188 -7.95 -16.85 -2.39
N HIS A 189 -8.24 -17.36 -3.59
CA HIS A 189 -9.41 -18.24 -3.81
C HIS A 189 -9.38 -19.49 -2.94
N ALA A 190 -8.25 -20.22 -2.92
CA ALA A 190 -8.05 -21.39 -2.07
C ALA A 190 -8.21 -21.09 -0.56
N LEU A 191 -8.12 -19.83 -0.14
CA LEU A 191 -8.34 -19.36 1.23
C LEU A 191 -9.75 -18.82 1.47
N GLY A 192 -10.56 -18.58 0.44
CA GLY A 192 -11.95 -18.14 0.56
C GLY A 192 -12.27 -16.74 0.02
N LEU A 193 -11.34 -16.07 -0.66
CA LEU A 193 -11.59 -14.78 -1.30
C LEU A 193 -12.20 -15.00 -2.69
N SER A 194 -13.13 -14.14 -3.09
CA SER A 194 -13.71 -14.10 -4.44
C SER A 194 -13.14 -12.93 -5.24
N HIS A 195 -13.37 -12.90 -6.56
CA HIS A 195 -13.20 -11.66 -7.31
C HIS A 195 -14.08 -10.54 -6.74
N PRO A 196 -13.72 -9.26 -6.83
CA PRO A 196 -14.50 -8.17 -6.26
C PRO A 196 -15.75 -7.76 -7.07
N GLY A 197 -16.22 -8.63 -7.95
CA GLY A 197 -17.53 -8.58 -8.60
C GLY A 197 -17.98 -9.96 -9.04
N ASP A 198 -19.23 -10.07 -9.51
CA ASP A 198 -19.81 -11.32 -10.00
C ASP A 198 -19.47 -11.54 -11.49
N TYR A 199 -18.17 -11.63 -11.77
CA TYR A 199 -17.64 -11.91 -13.10
C TYR A 199 -16.53 -12.97 -13.04
N ASN A 200 -16.47 -13.82 -14.07
CA ASN A 200 -15.49 -14.90 -14.19
C ASN A 200 -14.91 -14.93 -15.62
N ALA A 201 -13.67 -15.40 -15.78
CA ALA A 201 -12.92 -15.39 -17.05
C ALA A 201 -13.52 -16.25 -18.19
N GLY A 202 -14.58 -17.02 -17.94
CA GLY A 202 -15.31 -17.82 -18.94
C GLY A 202 -16.79 -17.46 -19.10
N GLU A 203 -17.29 -16.48 -18.35
CA GLU A 203 -18.71 -16.11 -18.31
C GLU A 203 -18.94 -14.77 -19.01
N GLY A 204 -19.08 -14.82 -20.33
CA GLY A 204 -19.32 -13.64 -21.15
C GLY A 204 -18.03 -12.87 -21.49
N ASN A 205 -18.12 -11.54 -21.55
CA ASN A 205 -16.99 -10.65 -21.84
C ASN A 205 -17.03 -9.45 -20.88
N PRO A 206 -16.84 -9.68 -19.56
CA PRO A 206 -16.93 -8.63 -18.57
C PRO A 206 -15.86 -7.57 -18.80
N THR A 207 -16.15 -6.36 -18.35
CA THR A 207 -15.26 -5.20 -18.37
C THR A 207 -15.32 -4.49 -17.01
N TYR A 208 -14.44 -3.52 -16.78
CA TYR A 208 -14.53 -2.67 -15.59
C TYR A 208 -15.90 -1.95 -15.46
N ASN A 209 -16.67 -1.80 -16.53
CA ASN A 209 -18.02 -1.22 -16.41
C ASN A 209 -19.00 -2.11 -15.61
N ASP A 210 -18.68 -3.39 -15.45
CA ASP A 210 -19.50 -4.40 -14.79
C ASP A 210 -19.14 -4.59 -13.30
N VAL A 211 -18.20 -3.79 -12.77
CA VAL A 211 -17.83 -3.84 -11.34
C VAL A 211 -18.97 -3.42 -10.44
N THR A 212 -19.01 -4.01 -9.25
CA THR A 212 -19.96 -3.62 -8.20
C THR A 212 -19.58 -2.30 -7.54
N TYR A 213 -18.28 -2.05 -7.34
CA TYR A 213 -17.75 -0.85 -6.71
C TYR A 213 -16.50 -0.33 -7.44
N ALA A 214 -16.21 0.96 -7.30
CA ALA A 214 -15.17 1.63 -8.07
C ALA A 214 -13.75 1.09 -7.82
N GLU A 215 -13.44 0.74 -6.57
CA GLU A 215 -12.12 0.27 -6.16
C GLU A 215 -11.84 -1.20 -6.55
N ASP A 216 -12.70 -1.83 -7.34
CA ASP A 216 -12.44 -3.13 -7.96
C ASP A 216 -11.40 -2.98 -9.09
N THR A 217 -10.14 -2.81 -8.70
CA THR A 217 -8.98 -2.79 -9.59
C THR A 217 -7.76 -3.39 -8.91
N ARG A 218 -6.74 -3.71 -9.71
CA ARG A 218 -5.41 -4.15 -9.27
C ARG A 218 -4.61 -3.08 -8.52
N GLN A 219 -5.18 -1.90 -8.28
CA GLN A 219 -4.63 -0.94 -7.32
C GLN A 219 -4.97 -1.35 -5.87
N PHE A 220 -6.16 -1.91 -5.65
CA PHE A 220 -6.69 -2.19 -4.32
C PHE A 220 -6.75 -3.69 -3.98
N SER A 221 -6.96 -4.54 -5.00
CA SER A 221 -7.08 -5.98 -4.83
C SER A 221 -6.46 -6.73 -6.00
N LEU A 222 -5.54 -7.65 -5.72
CA LEU A 222 -5.03 -8.58 -6.74
C LEU A 222 -6.05 -9.65 -7.11
N MET A 223 -7.17 -9.75 -6.38
CA MET A 223 -8.33 -10.55 -6.79
C MET A 223 -9.08 -9.93 -7.97
N SER A 224 -8.81 -8.66 -8.31
CA SER A 224 -9.42 -8.00 -9.47
C SER A 224 -8.74 -8.39 -10.80
N TYR A 225 -9.53 -8.40 -11.86
CA TYR A 225 -9.02 -8.48 -13.24
C TYR A 225 -8.71 -7.12 -13.85
N TRP A 226 -9.16 -6.03 -13.23
CA TRP A 226 -9.16 -4.72 -13.87
C TRP A 226 -7.87 -3.96 -13.57
N SER A 227 -7.35 -3.31 -14.62
CA SER A 227 -6.18 -2.44 -14.53
C SER A 227 -6.34 -1.38 -13.44
N GLU A 228 -5.27 -1.13 -12.69
CA GLU A 228 -5.13 -0.04 -11.72
C GLU A 228 -5.44 1.33 -12.33
N THR A 229 -5.27 1.47 -13.65
CA THR A 229 -5.53 2.71 -14.38
C THR A 229 -7.00 3.12 -14.37
N ASN A 230 -7.94 2.21 -14.14
CA ASN A 230 -9.36 2.58 -14.03
C ASN A 230 -9.61 3.48 -12.80
N THR A 231 -8.82 3.32 -11.75
CA THR A 231 -8.89 4.13 -10.52
C THR A 231 -7.79 5.19 -10.45
N GLY A 232 -7.02 5.38 -11.52
CA GLY A 232 -5.98 6.41 -11.58
C GLY A 232 -4.61 5.99 -11.03
N GLY A 233 -4.46 4.73 -10.62
CA GLY A 233 -3.15 4.12 -10.40
C GLY A 233 -2.39 3.91 -11.72
N ASP A 234 -1.09 3.70 -11.62
CA ASP A 234 -0.23 3.33 -12.76
C ASP A 234 0.96 2.53 -12.23
N ASN A 235 0.94 1.21 -12.48
CA ASN A 235 1.99 0.31 -12.02
C ASN A 235 3.14 0.17 -13.02
N GLY A 236 3.17 0.96 -14.10
CA GLY A 236 4.25 0.93 -15.09
C GLY A 236 4.35 -0.41 -15.85
N GLY A 237 3.25 -1.15 -15.95
CA GLY A 237 3.21 -2.49 -16.56
C GLY A 237 3.69 -3.62 -15.64
N HIS A 238 3.95 -3.34 -14.37
CA HIS A 238 4.28 -4.33 -13.35
C HIS A 238 3.03 -4.82 -12.60
N TYR A 239 3.15 -5.97 -11.94
CA TYR A 239 2.07 -6.59 -11.18
C TYR A 239 2.45 -6.84 -9.72
N ALA A 240 1.53 -6.50 -8.80
CA ALA A 240 1.71 -6.76 -7.37
C ALA A 240 1.87 -8.26 -7.08
N ALA A 241 2.94 -8.63 -6.38
CA ALA A 241 3.24 -10.02 -6.05
C ALA A 241 2.56 -10.52 -4.75
N ALA A 242 2.04 -9.61 -3.93
CA ALA A 242 1.52 -9.88 -2.58
C ALA A 242 0.16 -9.19 -2.36
N PRO A 243 -0.64 -9.63 -1.36
CA PRO A 243 -1.94 -9.05 -1.04
C PRO A 243 -1.91 -7.52 -0.97
N LEU A 244 -2.87 -6.89 -1.65
CA LEU A 244 -3.06 -5.44 -1.65
C LEU A 244 -4.03 -5.01 -0.53
N LEU A 245 -4.31 -3.71 -0.45
CA LEU A 245 -5.00 -3.09 0.68
C LEU A 245 -6.35 -3.76 1.04
N ASP A 246 -7.19 -4.05 0.04
CA ASP A 246 -8.50 -4.67 0.27
C ASP A 246 -8.39 -6.19 0.46
N ASP A 247 -7.35 -6.82 -0.09
CA ASP A 247 -7.05 -8.24 0.13
C ASP A 247 -6.63 -8.50 1.58
N ILE A 248 -5.83 -7.60 2.16
CA ILE A 248 -5.41 -7.66 3.56
C ILE A 248 -6.64 -7.56 4.47
N ALA A 249 -7.52 -6.60 4.23
CA ALA A 249 -8.76 -6.46 5.00
C ALA A 249 -9.64 -7.74 4.88
N ALA A 250 -9.79 -8.27 3.66
CA ALA A 250 -10.55 -9.49 3.41
C ALA A 250 -10.00 -10.71 4.16
N ILE A 251 -8.69 -10.98 4.04
CA ILE A 251 -8.11 -12.18 4.65
C ILE A 251 -8.02 -12.08 6.18
N GLN A 252 -7.82 -10.88 6.72
CA GLN A 252 -7.87 -10.63 8.15
C GLN A 252 -9.28 -10.77 8.71
N HIS A 253 -10.31 -10.40 7.94
CA HIS A 253 -11.70 -10.71 8.30
C HIS A 253 -11.91 -12.22 8.45
N LEU A 254 -11.39 -13.03 7.53
CA LEU A 254 -11.54 -14.49 7.59
C LEU A 254 -10.74 -15.14 8.73
N TYR A 255 -9.46 -14.79 8.89
CA TYR A 255 -8.52 -15.55 9.73
C TYR A 255 -7.87 -14.75 10.87
N GLY A 256 -8.22 -13.47 11.01
CA GLY A 256 -7.64 -12.55 12.00
C GLY A 256 -6.26 -12.03 11.58
N ALA A 257 -5.95 -10.80 11.96
CA ALA A 257 -4.67 -10.14 11.72
C ALA A 257 -3.50 -10.85 12.40
N ASN A 258 -2.37 -10.97 11.69
CA ASN A 258 -1.14 -11.55 12.26
C ASN A 258 -0.30 -10.50 12.98
N LEU A 259 -0.44 -10.44 14.30
CA LEU A 259 0.24 -9.48 15.17
C LEU A 259 1.69 -9.87 15.54
N SER A 260 2.25 -10.91 14.90
CA SER A 260 3.65 -11.33 15.11
C SER A 260 4.58 -10.94 13.96
N THR A 261 4.01 -10.42 12.88
CA THR A 261 4.78 -10.07 11.68
C THR A 261 5.47 -8.74 11.86
N ARG A 262 6.80 -8.74 11.69
CA ARG A 262 7.63 -7.52 11.62
C ARG A 262 7.57 -6.59 12.84
N THR A 263 7.33 -7.13 14.04
CA THR A 263 7.16 -6.36 15.30
C THR A 263 8.40 -5.59 15.83
N GLY A 264 9.44 -5.39 15.02
CA GLY A 264 10.59 -4.57 15.37
C GLY A 264 10.87 -3.60 14.23
N ASP A 265 11.83 -2.69 14.41
CA ASP A 265 12.09 -1.60 13.46
C ASP A 265 12.34 -2.12 12.03
N THR A 266 11.36 -1.89 11.16
CA THR A 266 11.35 -2.44 9.80
C THR A 266 11.58 -1.34 8.77
N VAL A 267 12.50 -1.60 7.84
CA VAL A 267 12.75 -0.73 6.68
C VAL A 267 12.14 -1.37 5.44
N TYR A 268 11.30 -0.62 4.75
CA TYR A 268 10.65 -0.98 3.48
C TYR A 268 11.29 -0.19 2.33
N GLY A 269 11.36 -0.78 1.13
CA GLY A 269 11.96 -0.15 -0.05
C GLY A 269 13.47 -0.42 -0.15
N PHE A 270 14.27 0.64 -0.29
CA PHE A 270 15.73 0.53 -0.26
C PHE A 270 16.19 0.12 1.13
N ASN A 271 17.38 -0.50 1.20
CA ASN A 271 17.99 -0.93 2.47
C ASN A 271 17.07 -1.83 3.34
N SER A 272 16.10 -2.50 2.72
CA SER A 272 15.08 -3.24 3.46
C SER A 272 15.65 -4.39 4.28
N ASN A 273 15.10 -4.58 5.47
CA ASN A 273 15.35 -5.72 6.35
C ASN A 273 14.16 -6.70 6.41
N THR A 274 13.14 -6.52 5.57
CA THR A 274 11.89 -7.31 5.59
C THR A 274 12.10 -8.79 5.22
N GLY A 275 13.16 -9.08 4.46
CA GLY A 275 13.35 -10.40 3.86
C GLY A 275 12.21 -10.78 2.91
N ARG A 276 11.56 -9.80 2.27
CA ARG A 276 10.52 -9.99 1.24
C ARG A 276 10.93 -9.28 -0.04
N ASP A 277 10.83 -9.98 -1.14
CA ASP A 277 11.14 -9.46 -2.48
C ASP A 277 10.25 -8.27 -2.86
N PHE A 278 8.94 -8.39 -2.63
CA PHE A 278 7.96 -7.37 -2.98
C PHE A 278 8.02 -6.09 -2.13
N LEU A 279 8.71 -6.14 -0.97
CA LEU A 279 8.91 -4.99 -0.07
C LEU A 279 10.32 -4.38 -0.20
N SER A 280 11.15 -4.89 -1.11
CA SER A 280 12.55 -4.52 -1.22
C SER A 280 12.88 -4.00 -2.62
N THR A 281 13.77 -3.02 -2.69
CA THR A 281 14.43 -2.61 -3.94
C THR A 281 15.92 -2.36 -3.72
N THR A 282 16.71 -2.59 -4.77
CA THR A 282 18.16 -2.37 -4.75
C THR A 282 18.63 -1.40 -5.83
N SER A 283 17.72 -0.89 -6.66
CA SER A 283 18.04 0.07 -7.72
C SER A 283 16.83 0.91 -8.11
N ASN A 284 17.08 2.09 -8.68
CA ASN A 284 16.05 2.98 -9.22
C ASN A 284 15.16 2.31 -10.29
N SER A 285 15.67 1.30 -11.01
CA SER A 285 14.93 0.59 -12.05
C SER A 285 13.98 -0.47 -11.50
N GLN A 286 14.23 -1.01 -10.30
CA GLN A 286 13.35 -2.00 -9.68
C GLN A 286 12.18 -1.27 -9.01
N LYS A 287 10.96 -1.64 -9.39
CA LYS A 287 9.73 -0.97 -8.95
C LYS A 287 9.05 -1.78 -7.86
N VAL A 288 8.65 -1.10 -6.79
CA VAL A 288 7.92 -1.69 -5.66
C VAL A 288 6.42 -1.49 -5.85
N ILE A 289 5.63 -2.51 -5.55
CA ILE A 289 4.16 -2.46 -5.50
C ILE A 289 3.72 -3.28 -4.31
N PHE A 290 3.21 -2.65 -3.27
CA PHE A 290 2.82 -3.34 -2.04
C PHE A 290 1.80 -2.57 -1.20
N ALA A 291 1.07 -3.31 -0.37
CA ALA A 291 0.39 -2.79 0.82
C ALA A 291 1.16 -3.25 2.06
N ALA A 292 1.63 -2.31 2.88
CA ALA A 292 2.41 -2.61 4.06
C ALA A 292 1.52 -3.15 5.18
N TRP A 293 1.83 -4.35 5.66
CA TRP A 293 1.34 -4.88 6.93
C TRP A 293 2.50 -4.87 7.92
N ASP A 294 2.36 -4.17 9.03
CA ASP A 294 3.33 -4.20 10.12
C ASP A 294 2.58 -4.29 11.45
N ALA A 295 3.11 -5.07 12.40
CA ALA A 295 2.49 -5.27 13.71
C ALA A 295 3.17 -4.46 14.82
N GLY A 296 4.21 -3.67 14.51
CA GLY A 296 4.76 -2.65 15.39
C GLY A 296 6.28 -2.57 15.30
N GLY A 297 6.85 -1.59 15.99
CA GLY A 297 8.25 -1.21 15.80
C GLY A 297 8.34 0.28 15.56
N ASN A 298 9.50 0.74 15.14
CA ASN A 298 9.66 2.07 14.56
C ASN A 298 10.12 1.92 13.11
N ASP A 299 9.18 2.07 12.18
CA ASP A 299 9.29 1.61 10.82
C ASP A 299 9.61 2.75 9.85
N THR A 300 10.25 2.42 8.73
CA THR A 300 10.71 3.40 7.74
C THR A 300 10.33 2.98 6.34
N PHE A 301 9.67 3.87 5.60
CA PHE A 301 9.63 3.85 4.15
C PHE A 301 10.89 4.53 3.59
N ASP A 302 11.85 3.73 3.14
CA ASP A 302 13.08 4.21 2.52
C ASP A 302 12.97 4.14 0.99
N PHE A 303 12.71 5.29 0.38
CA PHE A 303 12.62 5.45 -1.07
C PHE A 303 13.78 6.28 -1.64
N SER A 304 14.90 6.32 -0.91
CA SER A 304 16.05 7.18 -1.19
C SER A 304 16.75 6.96 -2.51
N GLY A 305 16.72 5.74 -3.04
CA GLY A 305 17.38 5.42 -4.30
C GLY A 305 16.57 5.76 -5.56
N TYR A 306 15.37 6.33 -5.43
CA TYR A 306 14.57 6.77 -6.57
C TYR A 306 14.87 8.23 -6.97
N THR A 307 14.72 8.52 -8.26
CA THR A 307 14.98 9.85 -8.85
C THR A 307 13.72 10.57 -9.34
N ALA A 308 12.59 9.86 -9.38
CA ALA A 308 11.31 10.47 -9.73
C ALA A 308 10.83 11.35 -8.57
N ASN A 309 10.01 12.35 -8.87
CA ASN A 309 9.23 13.04 -7.84
C ASN A 309 8.25 12.03 -7.21
N GLN A 310 8.19 12.01 -5.89
CA GLN A 310 7.39 11.06 -5.13
C GLN A 310 6.35 11.77 -4.28
N ARG A 311 5.28 11.06 -3.94
CA ARG A 311 4.30 11.49 -2.96
C ARG A 311 4.15 10.38 -1.93
N ILE A 312 4.63 10.60 -0.71
CA ILE A 312 4.71 9.60 0.35
C ILE A 312 3.77 10.02 1.47
N ASN A 313 2.81 9.15 1.79
CA ASN A 313 1.82 9.38 2.85
C ASN A 313 1.92 8.25 3.88
N LEU A 314 2.18 8.60 5.14
CA LEU A 314 2.35 7.65 6.26
C LEU A 314 1.05 7.36 7.01
N ASN A 315 -0.09 7.88 6.56
CA ASN A 315 -1.39 7.59 7.16
C ASN A 315 -1.89 6.19 6.78
N GLU A 316 -2.53 5.49 7.71
CA GLU A 316 -3.18 4.20 7.43
C GLU A 316 -4.21 4.30 6.29
N LYS A 317 -4.31 3.25 5.46
CA LYS A 317 -5.16 3.16 4.26
C LYS A 317 -4.86 4.18 3.14
N SER A 318 -3.88 5.05 3.32
CA SER A 318 -3.47 5.99 2.28
C SER A 318 -2.65 5.31 1.18
N PHE A 319 -2.56 5.99 0.04
CA PHE A 319 -1.74 5.60 -1.10
C PHE A 319 -0.61 6.60 -1.33
N SER A 320 0.51 6.09 -1.82
CA SER A 320 1.71 6.82 -2.19
C SER A 320 2.08 6.57 -3.66
N ASP A 321 2.67 7.58 -4.28
CA ASP A 321 3.27 7.53 -5.62
C ASP A 321 4.79 7.38 -5.46
N VAL A 322 5.34 6.20 -5.75
CA VAL A 322 6.72 5.85 -5.40
C VAL A 322 7.49 5.34 -6.61
N GLY A 323 8.72 5.82 -6.79
CA GLY A 323 9.62 5.33 -7.84
C GLY A 323 9.14 5.57 -9.27
N GLY A 324 8.28 6.58 -9.49
CA GLY A 324 7.71 6.96 -10.78
C GLY A 324 6.43 6.21 -11.17
N LEU A 325 5.86 5.42 -10.26
CA LEU A 325 4.54 4.81 -10.39
C LEU A 325 3.49 5.68 -9.67
N LYS A 326 2.20 5.33 -9.79
CA LYS A 326 1.10 6.03 -9.10
C LYS A 326 0.23 5.08 -8.30
N GLY A 327 -0.03 5.42 -7.04
CA GLY A 327 -0.85 4.63 -6.13
C GLY A 327 -0.36 3.20 -5.95
N ASN A 328 0.96 2.97 -6.02
CA ASN A 328 1.58 1.65 -6.00
C ASN A 328 2.00 1.18 -4.61
N VAL A 329 2.13 2.10 -3.66
CA VAL A 329 2.43 1.79 -2.26
C VAL A 329 1.26 2.24 -1.39
N SER A 330 0.83 1.40 -0.46
CA SER A 330 -0.20 1.73 0.52
C SER A 330 0.13 1.16 1.90
N ILE A 331 -0.57 1.64 2.93
CA ILE A 331 -0.44 1.15 4.31
C ILE A 331 -1.76 0.49 4.72
N ALA A 332 -1.72 -0.73 5.24
CA ALA A 332 -2.93 -1.44 5.66
C ALA A 332 -3.62 -0.75 6.86
N ALA A 333 -4.92 -0.99 7.04
CA ALA A 333 -5.66 -0.47 8.19
C ALA A 333 -5.06 -1.01 9.50
N GLY A 334 -4.92 -0.14 10.51
CA GLY A 334 -4.36 -0.50 11.82
C GLY A 334 -2.83 -0.58 11.87
N VAL A 335 -2.13 -0.19 10.80
CA VAL A 335 -0.67 -0.13 10.74
C VAL A 335 -0.21 1.32 10.93
N THR A 336 0.82 1.53 11.73
CA THR A 336 1.54 2.81 11.85
C THR A 336 2.92 2.63 11.25
N ILE A 337 3.32 3.55 10.36
CA ILE A 337 4.69 3.66 9.85
C ILE A 337 5.18 5.03 10.27
N GLU A 338 6.32 5.08 10.95
CA GLU A 338 6.78 6.29 11.62
C GLU A 338 7.62 7.19 10.71
N ASN A 339 8.42 6.63 9.80
CA ASN A 339 9.43 7.41 9.10
C ASN A 339 9.35 7.29 7.58
N ALA A 340 9.79 8.35 6.90
CA ALA A 340 9.92 8.37 5.46
C ALA A 340 11.22 9.03 5.02
N ILE A 341 11.85 8.45 4.00
CA ILE A 341 13.02 9.00 3.32
C ILE A 341 12.67 9.11 1.83
N GLY A 342 12.56 10.35 1.36
CA GLY A 342 12.42 10.70 -0.05
C GLY A 342 13.71 10.46 -0.84
N GLY A 343 13.65 10.72 -2.14
CA GLY A 343 14.68 10.42 -3.11
C GLY A 343 15.54 11.63 -3.48
N SER A 344 15.90 11.70 -4.77
CA SER A 344 16.53 12.89 -5.36
C SER A 344 15.56 13.73 -6.20
N GLY A 345 14.27 13.40 -6.16
CA GLY A 345 13.19 14.09 -6.85
C GLY A 345 12.66 15.26 -6.02
N ASN A 346 11.70 16.01 -6.54
CA ASN A 346 10.97 17.00 -5.74
C ASN A 346 9.77 16.29 -5.11
N ASP A 347 9.88 15.93 -3.84
CA ASP A 347 8.97 15.00 -3.18
C ASP A 347 7.96 15.73 -2.29
N VAL A 348 6.79 15.11 -2.08
CA VAL A 348 5.82 15.51 -1.06
C VAL A 348 5.75 14.40 -0.02
N ILE A 349 6.07 14.71 1.23
CA ILE A 349 6.14 13.74 2.33
C ILE A 349 5.18 14.20 3.44
N VAL A 350 4.19 13.37 3.71
CA VAL A 350 3.14 13.58 4.71
C VAL A 350 3.26 12.52 5.79
N GLY A 351 3.52 12.98 7.02
CA GLY A 351 3.51 12.15 8.23
C GLY A 351 2.10 11.81 8.70
N ASN A 352 1.97 11.40 9.96
CA ASN A 352 0.72 10.99 10.58
C ASN A 352 0.57 11.64 11.97
N ALA A 353 -0.06 10.95 12.92
CA ALA A 353 -0.26 11.47 14.27
C ALA A 353 0.79 10.98 15.28
N ALA A 354 1.70 10.11 14.85
CA ALA A 354 2.83 9.65 15.64
C ALA A 354 4.05 10.56 15.39
N ASN A 355 5.06 10.47 16.25
CA ASN A 355 6.31 11.19 16.01
C ASN A 355 7.01 10.62 14.77
N ASN A 356 7.17 11.45 13.74
CA ASN A 356 7.76 11.04 12.48
C ASN A 356 9.19 11.58 12.31
N VAL A 357 10.06 10.79 11.67
CA VAL A 357 11.29 11.30 11.07
C VAL A 357 11.10 11.38 9.56
N LEU A 358 11.03 12.60 9.03
CA LEU A 358 10.81 12.85 7.60
C LEU A 358 12.08 13.45 7.00
N LYS A 359 12.57 12.83 5.92
CA LYS A 359 13.74 13.31 5.19
C LYS A 359 13.38 13.49 3.71
N GLY A 360 13.43 14.72 3.22
CA GLY A 360 13.19 15.04 1.80
C GLY A 360 14.24 14.40 0.89
N GLY A 361 15.51 14.70 1.19
CA GLY A 361 16.64 14.12 0.48
C GLY A 361 17.33 15.17 -0.36
N ALA A 362 17.39 14.98 -1.67
CA ALA A 362 17.79 16.05 -2.58
C ALA A 362 16.60 16.40 -3.47
N GLY A 363 16.52 17.64 -3.93
CA GLY A 363 15.32 18.12 -4.63
C GLY A 363 14.64 19.20 -3.80
N ASN A 364 13.57 19.80 -4.33
CA ASN A 364 12.81 20.81 -3.61
C ASN A 364 11.58 20.13 -3.01
N ASP A 365 11.68 19.79 -1.74
CA ASP A 365 10.73 18.88 -1.10
C ASP A 365 9.68 19.64 -0.27
N VAL A 366 8.50 19.04 -0.10
CA VAL A 366 7.44 19.53 0.78
C VAL A 366 7.25 18.53 1.90
N LEU A 367 7.51 18.94 3.13
CA LEU A 367 7.40 18.09 4.32
C LEU A 367 6.27 18.61 5.22
N PHE A 368 5.39 17.70 5.62
CA PHE A 368 4.31 17.94 6.59
C PHE A 368 4.36 16.85 7.65
N GLY A 369 4.72 17.22 8.89
CA GLY A 369 4.80 16.29 10.01
C GLY A 369 3.43 15.71 10.38
N GLY A 370 2.42 16.59 10.50
CA GLY A 370 1.13 16.22 11.05
C GLY A 370 1.12 16.50 12.54
N GLY A 371 0.54 15.60 13.33
CA GLY A 371 0.57 15.73 14.79
C GLY A 371 1.67 14.86 15.37
N GLY A 372 2.28 15.28 16.48
CA GLY A 372 3.39 14.53 17.06
C GLY A 372 4.46 15.48 17.55
N ALA A 373 5.66 14.95 17.79
CA ALA A 373 6.88 15.73 17.92
C ALA A 373 7.85 15.23 16.85
N ASP A 374 7.84 15.89 15.70
CA ASP A 374 8.45 15.38 14.48
C ASP A 374 9.87 15.91 14.29
N GLU A 375 10.69 15.12 13.59
CA GLU A 375 12.01 15.53 13.13
C GLU A 375 12.05 15.64 11.61
N LEU A 376 12.19 16.88 11.13
CA LEU A 376 12.08 17.22 9.72
C LEU A 376 13.46 17.61 9.18
N TRP A 377 13.89 16.93 8.12
CA TRP A 377 15.10 17.23 7.37
C TRP A 377 14.72 17.52 5.91
N GLY A 378 14.90 18.76 5.46
CA GLY A 378 14.68 19.10 4.05
C GLY A 378 15.73 18.44 3.18
N GLY A 379 16.99 18.55 3.60
CA GLY A 379 18.15 18.07 2.87
C GLY A 379 18.67 19.12 1.89
N ALA A 380 18.92 18.70 0.65
CA ALA A 380 19.53 19.56 -0.37
C ALA A 380 18.49 20.05 -1.37
N GLY A 381 18.10 21.31 -1.26
CA GLY A 381 17.29 21.97 -2.27
C GLY A 381 16.62 23.20 -1.68
N LYS A 382 15.40 23.51 -2.13
CA LYS A 382 14.59 24.61 -1.58
C LYS A 382 13.34 24.01 -0.97
N ASP A 383 13.44 23.67 0.29
CA ASP A 383 12.44 22.82 0.93
C ASP A 383 11.36 23.66 1.63
N ILE A 384 10.18 23.07 1.77
CA ILE A 384 9.02 23.71 2.39
C ILE A 384 8.52 22.83 3.53
N PHE A 385 8.56 23.36 4.75
CA PHE A 385 8.01 22.75 5.94
C PHE A 385 6.63 23.34 6.22
N VAL A 386 5.58 22.53 6.11
CA VAL A 386 4.17 22.95 6.14
C VAL A 386 3.58 22.71 7.53
N PHE A 387 2.78 23.67 8.02
CA PHE A 387 2.00 23.54 9.24
C PHE A 387 0.58 24.07 9.04
N SER A 388 -0.40 23.39 9.62
CA SER A 388 -1.83 23.65 9.42
C SER A 388 -2.64 23.67 10.71
N ALA A 389 -2.11 23.20 11.84
CA ALA A 389 -2.78 23.34 13.13
C ALA A 389 -1.79 23.67 14.25
N ALA A 390 -2.30 24.25 15.34
CA ALA A 390 -1.49 24.47 16.55
C ALA A 390 -0.98 23.13 17.13
N SER A 391 -1.79 22.08 17.02
CA SER A 391 -1.45 20.72 17.46
C SER A 391 -0.33 20.07 16.64
N ASP A 392 0.00 20.60 15.46
CA ASP A 392 1.06 20.04 14.64
C ASP A 392 2.41 20.16 15.34
N SER A 393 2.62 21.22 16.14
CA SER A 393 3.87 21.43 16.87
C SER A 393 3.61 22.13 18.19
N ALA A 394 2.86 21.48 19.07
CA ALA A 394 2.46 22.04 20.35
C ALA A 394 3.68 22.21 21.31
N PRO A 395 3.73 23.26 22.14
CA PRO A 395 4.75 23.39 23.17
C PRO A 395 4.82 22.16 24.09
N GLY A 396 6.00 21.54 24.19
CA GLY A 396 6.23 20.31 24.96
C GLY A 396 6.26 19.04 24.10
N ALA A 397 5.75 19.12 22.87
CA ALA A 397 5.87 18.13 21.81
C ALA A 397 6.23 18.87 20.50
N SER A 398 7.22 19.76 20.58
CA SER A 398 7.57 20.64 19.46
C SER A 398 8.36 19.90 18.40
N ASP A 399 8.04 20.20 17.14
CA ASP A 399 8.79 19.76 15.99
C ASP A 399 10.17 20.39 15.93
N TRP A 400 11.07 19.64 15.33
CA TRP A 400 12.43 20.06 15.03
C TRP A 400 12.67 20.05 13.52
N ILE A 401 12.88 21.24 12.96
CA ILE A 401 13.51 21.36 11.64
C ILE A 401 15.01 21.35 11.85
N ARG A 402 15.67 20.31 11.33
CA ARG A 402 17.04 19.94 11.73
C ARG A 402 18.14 20.53 10.85
N ASP A 403 17.81 21.04 9.66
CA ASP A 403 18.78 21.48 8.65
C ASP A 403 18.34 22.72 7.86
N PHE A 404 17.56 23.62 8.47
CA PHE A 404 16.96 24.77 7.78
C PHE A 404 18.00 25.76 7.23
N GLN A 405 17.92 26.05 5.94
CA GLN A 405 18.79 27.01 5.25
C GLN A 405 18.09 28.34 4.99
N LYS A 406 18.47 29.36 5.75
CA LYS A 406 17.96 30.73 5.57
C LYS A 406 18.16 31.23 4.14
N GLY A 407 17.07 31.71 3.54
CA GLY A 407 17.06 32.29 2.19
C GLY A 407 16.96 31.26 1.07
N ILE A 408 16.86 29.98 1.44
CA ILE A 408 16.68 28.84 0.56
C ILE A 408 15.36 28.15 0.91
N ASP A 409 15.24 27.65 2.14
CA ASP A 409 14.06 26.94 2.63
C ASP A 409 12.97 27.87 3.13
N LYS A 410 11.77 27.30 3.31
CA LYS A 410 10.57 28.02 3.75
C LYS A 410 9.80 27.25 4.81
N ILE A 411 9.18 27.99 5.70
CA ILE A 411 8.12 27.50 6.58
C ILE A 411 6.81 28.05 6.02
N ASP A 412 5.87 27.16 5.72
CA ASP A 412 4.57 27.49 5.16
C ASP A 412 3.49 27.47 6.25
N LEU A 413 3.03 28.67 6.61
CA LEU A 413 1.92 28.91 7.54
C LEU A 413 0.67 29.45 6.81
N SER A 414 0.61 29.29 5.48
CA SER A 414 -0.42 29.92 4.65
C SER A 414 -1.84 29.43 4.94
N PHE A 415 -1.98 28.20 5.45
CA PHE A 415 -3.26 27.64 5.87
C PHE A 415 -4.00 28.57 6.82
N PHE A 416 -3.34 29.07 7.86
CA PHE A 416 -3.98 29.88 8.90
C PHE A 416 -4.60 31.17 8.36
N ASN A 417 -3.92 31.84 7.41
CA ASN A 417 -4.47 33.03 6.75
C ASN A 417 -5.62 32.70 5.79
N LYS A 418 -5.52 31.56 5.08
CA LYS A 418 -6.56 31.05 4.18
C LYS A 418 -7.83 30.73 4.95
N GLU A 419 -7.71 30.02 6.07
CA GLU A 419 -8.82 29.66 6.96
C GLU A 419 -9.45 30.90 7.61
N ALA A 420 -8.63 31.84 8.11
CA ALA A 420 -9.10 33.10 8.69
C ALA A 420 -9.68 34.08 7.65
N GLN A 421 -9.55 33.78 6.34
CA GLN A 421 -9.90 34.68 5.23
C GLN A 421 -9.30 36.08 5.39
N SER A 422 -8.07 36.16 5.92
CA SER A 422 -7.40 37.41 6.25
C SER A 422 -5.91 37.31 5.94
N SER A 423 -5.39 38.31 5.22
CA SER A 423 -3.94 38.43 4.99
C SER A 423 -3.16 38.81 6.25
N ASP A 424 -3.87 39.33 7.26
CA ASP A 424 -3.27 39.97 8.43
C ASP A 424 -3.43 39.12 9.69
N PHE A 425 -3.96 37.90 9.58
CA PHE A 425 -4.09 37.01 10.74
C PHE A 425 -2.71 36.62 11.26
N ILE A 426 -1.95 35.82 10.52
CA ILE A 426 -0.54 35.57 10.81
C ILE A 426 0.27 36.82 10.50
N HIS A 427 0.87 37.41 11.53
CA HIS A 427 1.76 38.57 11.40
C HIS A 427 2.89 38.51 12.44
N PHE A 428 4.09 38.94 12.04
CA PHE A 428 5.25 38.90 12.91
C PHE A 428 5.29 40.08 13.88
N VAL A 429 5.59 39.79 15.14
CA VAL A 429 5.75 40.75 16.23
C VAL A 429 7.10 40.56 16.92
N ASP A 430 7.52 41.53 17.73
CA ASP A 430 8.73 41.46 18.57
C ASP A 430 8.43 41.01 20.03
N HIS A 431 7.16 41.06 20.43
CA HIS A 431 6.65 40.53 21.70
C HIS A 431 5.17 40.16 21.57
N PHE A 432 4.72 39.15 22.31
CA PHE A 432 3.30 38.77 22.35
C PHE A 432 2.48 39.76 23.16
N SER A 433 1.33 40.19 22.61
CA SER A 433 0.28 40.92 23.32
C SER A 433 -0.84 40.00 23.81
N GLY A 434 -0.88 38.76 23.33
CA GLY A 434 -1.97 37.80 23.55
C GLY A 434 -2.99 37.78 22.41
N THR A 435 -2.75 38.57 21.35
CA THR A 435 -3.60 38.61 20.16
C THR A 435 -3.37 37.35 19.32
N ALA A 436 -4.47 36.75 18.83
CA ALA A 436 -4.40 35.60 17.94
C ALA A 436 -3.72 35.96 16.61
N GLY A 437 -2.92 35.04 16.08
CA GLY A 437 -2.15 35.20 14.84
C GLY A 437 -0.79 35.87 15.00
N GLU A 438 -0.43 36.33 16.20
CA GLU A 438 0.93 36.83 16.46
C GLU A 438 1.96 35.69 16.27
N ALA A 439 3.02 35.98 15.51
CA ALA A 439 4.15 35.08 15.31
C ALA A 439 5.45 35.76 15.78
N LEU A 440 6.30 35.03 16.49
CA LEU A 440 7.55 35.52 17.07
C LEU A 440 8.71 34.58 16.72
N LEU A 441 9.81 35.15 16.22
CA LEU A 441 11.07 34.45 16.01
C LEU A 441 12.08 34.86 17.08
N SER A 442 12.66 33.89 17.77
CA SER A 442 13.70 34.12 18.80
C SER A 442 14.93 33.28 18.51
N TYR A 443 16.05 33.94 18.19
CA TYR A 443 17.31 33.25 17.89
C TYR A 443 18.23 33.20 19.10
N ASN A 444 18.64 31.98 19.48
CA ASN A 444 19.67 31.74 20.48
C ASN A 444 21.02 31.43 19.81
N ALA A 445 21.92 32.41 19.82
CA ALA A 445 23.25 32.28 19.23
C ALA A 445 24.18 31.27 19.92
N SER A 446 23.91 30.91 21.19
CA SER A 446 24.75 29.95 21.91
C SER A 446 24.45 28.50 21.53
N SER A 447 23.18 28.19 21.29
CA SER A 447 22.74 26.87 20.85
C SER A 447 22.59 26.75 19.33
N ASN A 448 22.67 27.86 18.60
CA ASN A 448 22.29 27.97 17.20
C ASN A 448 20.88 27.40 16.95
N VAL A 449 19.90 27.88 17.71
CA VAL A 449 18.50 27.46 17.55
C VAL A 449 17.63 28.70 17.42
N THR A 450 16.73 28.69 16.43
CA THR A 450 15.64 29.66 16.30
C THR A 450 14.34 29.03 16.74
N ASP A 451 13.62 29.70 17.64
CA ASP A 451 12.28 29.32 18.05
C ASP A 451 11.29 30.12 17.23
N LEU A 452 10.39 29.44 16.51
CA LEU A 452 9.21 30.03 15.89
C LEU A 452 8.02 29.72 16.79
N SER A 453 7.56 30.73 17.53
CA SER A 453 6.35 30.63 18.35
C SER A 453 5.19 31.35 17.68
N VAL A 454 4.01 30.74 17.69
CA VAL A 454 2.79 31.34 17.15
C VAL A 454 1.66 31.21 18.18
N ASN A 455 0.86 32.27 18.31
CA ASN A 455 -0.34 32.28 19.14
C ASN A 455 -1.58 32.11 18.26
N ILE A 456 -1.96 30.88 17.93
CA ILE A 456 -3.09 30.59 17.06
C ILE A 456 -4.42 30.83 17.80
N GLY A 457 -4.55 30.34 19.03
CA GLY A 457 -5.79 30.35 19.81
C GLY A 457 -6.13 31.66 20.55
N GLY A 458 -5.22 32.65 20.53
CA GLY A 458 -5.44 33.93 21.23
C GLY A 458 -5.26 33.83 22.75
N HIS A 459 -4.21 33.14 23.17
CA HIS A 459 -3.82 32.96 24.56
C HIS A 459 -2.60 33.83 24.91
N GLN A 460 -2.34 34.05 26.21
CA GLN A 460 -1.16 34.82 26.64
C GLN A 460 0.16 34.07 26.36
N ALA A 461 0.12 32.73 26.39
CA ALA A 461 1.23 31.88 26.00
C ALA A 461 0.98 31.35 24.59
N PRO A 462 2.01 31.26 23.72
CA PRO A 462 1.85 30.66 22.40
C PRO A 462 1.49 29.17 22.55
N ASP A 463 0.66 28.69 21.65
CA ASP A 463 0.15 27.32 21.58
C ASP A 463 0.76 26.51 20.42
N PHE A 464 1.67 27.13 19.66
CA PHE A 464 2.47 26.51 18.63
C PHE A 464 3.94 26.93 18.78
N LEU A 465 4.87 25.96 18.69
CA LEU A 465 6.31 26.18 18.78
C LEU A 465 7.06 25.19 17.90
N VAL A 466 7.82 25.69 16.93
CA VAL A 466 8.80 24.91 16.14
C VAL A 466 10.22 25.30 16.54
N LYS A 467 11.09 24.31 16.67
CA LYS A 467 12.53 24.46 16.96
C LYS A 467 13.32 24.29 15.66
N ILE A 468 14.17 25.26 15.33
CA ILE A 468 14.87 25.31 14.04
C ILE A 468 16.38 25.37 14.28
N VAL A 469 17.14 24.45 13.72
CA VAL A 469 18.62 24.36 13.87
C VAL A 469 19.33 24.91 12.64
#